data_AF-H5X5A9-F1
#
_entry.id   AF-H5X5A9-F1
#
_cell.length_a   1.000
_cell.length_b   1.000
_cell.length_c   1.000
_cell.angle_alpha   90.00
_cell.angle_beta   90.00
_cell.angle_gamma   90.00
#
_symmetry.space_group_name_H-M   'P 1'
#
loop_
_entity.id
_entity.type
_entity.pdbx_description
1 polymer ?
#
loop_
_entity_poly.entity_id
_entity_poly.type
_entity_poly.pdbx_seq_one_letter_code
_entity_poly.pdbx_strand_id
1 'polypeptide(L)' 'MRTHLATLLARFIATCATCGAPIPDDQVMCSICATK' A
#
# COMPACT_ATOMS: atom_id res chain seq x y z
N MET A 1 -6.68 18.43 21.83
CA MET A 1 -6.16 18.53 20.45
C MET A 1 -5.50 17.21 20.08
N ARG A 2 -6.32 16.20 19.76
CA ARG A 2 -5.86 14.83 19.47
C ARG A 2 -5.53 14.76 17.98
N THR A 3 -4.32 15.23 17.67
CA THR A 3 -3.49 14.83 16.53
C THR A 3 -4.23 14.32 15.28
N HIS A 4 -4.64 15.23 14.41
CA HIS A 4 -4.90 14.97 12.98
C HIS A 4 -3.65 14.46 12.21
N LEU A 5 -2.53 14.24 12.91
CA LEU A 5 -1.26 13.74 12.34
C LEU A 5 -1.38 12.33 11.75
N ALA A 6 -2.28 11.49 12.28
CA ALA A 6 -2.47 10.11 11.80
C ALA A 6 -3.07 10.06 10.38
N THR A 7 -3.82 11.09 9.97
CA THR A 7 -4.49 11.13 8.66
C THR A 7 -3.56 11.62 7.54
N LEU A 8 -2.50 12.37 7.87
CA LEU A 8 -1.47 12.83 6.92
C LEU A 8 -0.41 11.75 6.62
N LEU A 9 -0.36 10.67 7.39
CA LEU A 9 0.48 9.50 7.17
C LEU A 9 -0.28 8.39 6.44
N ALA A 10 -1.20 8.74 5.54
CA ALA A 10 -1.76 7.78 4.60
C ALA A 10 -0.63 7.29 3.68
N ARG A 11 0.10 6.28 4.15
CA ARG A 11 1.06 5.48 3.37
C ARG A 11 0.37 5.12 2.07
N PHE A 12 1.03 5.41 0.96
CA PHE A 12 0.45 5.28 -0.37
C PHE A 12 0.47 3.80 -0.76
N ILE A 13 -0.39 3.00 -0.14
CA ILE A 13 -0.44 1.55 -0.40
C ILE A 13 -0.96 1.36 -1.83
N ALA A 14 -0.07 0.99 -2.74
CA ALA A 14 -0.43 0.58 -4.09
C ALA A 14 -1.26 -0.71 -4.01
N THR A 15 -2.15 -0.96 -4.97
CA THR A 15 -2.92 -2.21 -5.04
C THR A 15 -2.53 -2.98 -6.30
N CYS A 16 -2.40 -4.29 -6.17
CA CYS A 16 -2.09 -5.15 -7.29
C CYS A 16 -3.25 -5.15 -8.28
N ALA A 17 -2.99 -4.82 -9.54
CA ALA A 17 -4.00 -4.82 -10.60
C ALA A 17 -4.55 -6.23 -10.91
N THR A 18 -3.83 -7.29 -10.54
CA THR A 18 -4.22 -8.68 -10.83
C THR A 18 -5.07 -9.29 -9.73
N CYS A 19 -4.66 -9.16 -8.47
CA CYS A 19 -5.34 -9.82 -7.35
C CYS A 19 -5.98 -8.85 -6.34
N GLY A 20 -5.78 -7.54 -6.51
CA GLY A 20 -6.32 -6.52 -5.60
C GLY A 20 -5.59 -6.42 -4.26
N ALA A 21 -4.55 -7.21 -4.03
CA ALA A 21 -3.80 -7.21 -2.77
C ALA A 21 -3.02 -5.89 -2.59
N PRO A 22 -2.86 -5.41 -1.34
CA PRO A 22 -2.03 -4.26 -1.05
C PRO A 22 -0.55 -4.57 -1.32
N ILE A 23 0.11 -3.70 -2.06
CA ILE A 23 1.54 -3.68 -2.33
C ILE A 23 2.14 -2.53 -1.50
N PRO A 24 2.99 -2.85 -0.51
CA PRO A 24 3.74 -1.83 0.23
C PRO A 24 4.59 -0.96 -0.70
N ASP A 25 4.76 0.32 -0.37
CA ASP A 25 5.56 1.28 -1.15
C ASP A 25 7.00 0.80 -1.42
N ASP A 26 7.54 -0.03 -0.54
CA ASP A 26 8.89 -0.61 -0.59
C ASP A 26 9.01 -1.87 -1.49
N GLN A 27 7.90 -2.33 -2.08
CA GLN A 27 7.87 -3.56 -2.87
C GLN A 27 7.59 -3.27 -4.35
N VAL A 28 8.43 -3.83 -5.22
CA VAL A 28 8.34 -3.64 -6.68
C VAL A 28 7.35 -4.63 -7.33
N MET A 29 6.86 -5.62 -6.57
CA MET A 29 5.97 -6.67 -7.05
C MET A 29 4.98 -7.11 -5.97
N CYS A 30 3.86 -7.70 -6.39
CA CYS A 30 2.88 -8.28 -5.48
C CYS A 30 3.42 -9.54 -4.81
N SER A 31 3.41 -9.59 -3.49
CA SER A 31 3.84 -10.76 -2.71
C SER A 31 2.89 -11.96 -2.80
N ILE A 32 1.65 -11.76 -3.25
CA ILE A 32 0.64 -12.83 -3.35
C ILE A 32 0.71 -13.56 -4.69
N CYS A 33 0.71 -12.82 -5.80
CA CYS A 33 0.67 -13.40 -7.15
C CYS A 33 1.97 -13.23 -7.94
N ALA A 34 3.00 -12.60 -7.36
CA ALA A 34 4.29 -12.28 -8.00
C ALA A 34 4.17 -11.40 -9.26
N THR A 35 3.01 -10.75 -9.47
CA THR A 35 2.81 -9.83 -10.59
C THR A 35 3.33 -8.43 -10.24
N LYS A 36 3.99 -7.80 -11.23
CA LYS A 36 4.44 -6.40 -11.18
C LYS A 36 3.28 -5.43 -11.38
#